data_AF-A0A6N1X7A5-F1
#
_entry.id   AF-A0A6N1X7A5-F1
#
_cell.length_a   1.000
_cell.length_b   1.000
_cell.length_c   1.000
_cell.angle_alpha   90.00
_cell.angle_beta   90.00
_cell.angle_gamma   90.00
#
_symmetry.space_group_name_H-M   'P 1'
#
loop_
_entity.id
_entity.type
_entity.pdbx_description
1 polymer ?
#
loop_
_entity_poly.entity_id
_entity_poly.type
_entity_poly.pdbx_seq_one_letter_code
_entity_poly.pdbx_strand_id
1 'polypeptide(L)'
;MRFILSSLRCALLALGSAACALPTLAQDTALSPQHAACMDKAGGVTLAMVECMVSELGRQDKRLNTAYGALMVELAPERKKQLQSAQRLWLQYREANCSFYFDPDGGSLARVAAQGCQLQMTAQRAQELTDLRPMR
;
A
#
# COMPACT_ATOMS: atom_id res chain seq x y z
N MET A 1 -21.35 1.87 -10.60
CA MET A 1 -20.50 1.53 -11.77
C MET A 1 -21.06 2.28 -12.98
N ARG A 2 -20.47 3.44 -13.30
CA ARG A 2 -20.68 4.17 -14.54
C ARG A 2 -19.33 4.71 -14.95
N PHE A 3 -18.62 3.94 -15.78
CA PHE A 3 -17.45 4.41 -16.50
C PHE A 3 -17.96 5.28 -17.64
N ILE A 4 -17.73 6.59 -17.56
CA ILE A 4 -17.96 7.48 -18.69
C ILE A 4 -16.79 7.27 -19.65
N LEU A 5 -17.03 6.47 -20.69
CA LEU A 5 -16.17 6.42 -21.87
C LEU A 5 -16.25 7.79 -22.57
N SER A 6 -15.22 8.62 -22.37
CA SER A 6 -14.96 9.73 -23.29
C SER A 6 -14.05 9.21 -24.40
N SER A 7 -14.65 9.09 -25.57
CA SER A 7 -14.05 8.72 -26.83
C SER A 7 -13.04 9.78 -27.29
N LEU A 8 -11.75 9.59 -27.00
CA LEU A 8 -10.70 10.26 -27.77
C LEU A 8 -10.35 9.40 -28.99
N ARG A 9 -10.88 9.82 -30.14
CA ARG A 9 -10.35 9.44 -31.44
C ARG A 9 -8.88 9.85 -31.48
N CYS A 10 -7.99 8.86 -31.38
CA CYS A 10 -6.58 9.06 -31.69
C CYS A 10 -6.50 9.25 -33.21
N ALA A 11 -6.51 10.50 -33.67
CA ALA A 11 -6.27 10.83 -35.06
C ALA A 11 -4.83 10.44 -35.40
N LEU A 12 -4.68 9.29 -36.07
CA LEU A 12 -3.45 8.88 -36.73
C LEU A 12 -3.15 9.89 -37.83
N LEU A 13 -2.06 10.66 -37.70
CA LEU A 13 -1.25 11.23 -38.78
C LEU A 13 -0.11 12.07 -38.18
N ALA A 14 1.09 11.47 -38.08
CA ALA A 14 2.39 12.09 -38.38
C ALA A 14 3.51 11.20 -37.83
N LEU A 15 4.44 10.80 -38.71
CA LEU A 15 5.71 10.21 -38.34
C LEU A 15 6.53 11.24 -37.56
N GLY A 16 6.54 11.11 -36.23
CA GLY A 16 7.39 11.90 -35.34
C GLY A 16 7.43 11.19 -34.00
N SER A 17 8.61 10.76 -33.58
CA SER A 17 8.85 10.02 -32.33
C SER A 17 8.55 10.87 -31.10
N ALA A 18 7.27 11.05 -30.77
CA ALA A 18 6.85 11.55 -29.48
C ALA A 18 6.78 10.37 -28.52
N ALA A 19 7.81 10.21 -27.69
CA ALA A 19 7.77 9.32 -26.54
C ALA A 19 6.65 9.81 -25.61
N CYS A 20 5.48 9.16 -25.70
CA CYS A 20 4.38 9.40 -24.79
C CYS A 20 4.81 8.82 -23.43
N ALA A 21 5.38 9.66 -22.56
CA ALA A 21 5.58 9.31 -21.16
C ALA A 21 4.19 9.19 -20.53
N LEU A 22 3.62 7.99 -20.57
CA LEU A 22 2.47 7.66 -19.75
C LEU A 22 2.92 7.86 -18.29
N PRO A 23 2.22 8.68 -17.48
CA PRO A 23 2.47 8.69 -16.06
C PRO A 23 2.22 7.26 -15.56
N THR A 24 3.28 6.58 -15.17
CA THR A 24 3.17 5.31 -14.46
C THR A 24 2.44 5.62 -13.16
N LEU A 25 1.19 5.17 -13.01
CA LEU A 25 0.52 5.13 -11.72
C LEU A 25 1.15 3.99 -10.88
N ALA A 26 2.45 4.06 -10.64
CA ALA A 26 3.01 3.44 -9.46
C ALA A 26 2.45 4.27 -8.31
N GLN A 27 1.42 3.76 -7.64
CA GLN A 27 1.04 4.30 -6.33
C GLN A 27 2.22 4.00 -5.41
N ASP A 28 3.20 4.90 -5.40
CA ASP A 28 4.25 4.93 -4.39
C ASP A 28 3.51 5.04 -3.06
N THR A 29 3.39 3.91 -2.37
CA THR A 29 2.98 3.93 -0.99
C THR A 29 4.10 4.63 -0.25
N ALA A 30 3.92 5.93 -0.02
CA ALA A 30 4.94 6.77 0.57
C ALA A 30 5.28 6.23 1.97
N LEU A 31 6.32 5.41 2.01
CA LEU A 31 7.07 5.06 3.21
C LEU A 31 7.84 6.30 3.63
N SER A 32 8.09 6.42 4.93
CA SER A 32 8.75 7.61 5.44
C SER A 32 10.21 7.73 4.95
N PRO A 33 10.74 8.95 4.78
CA PRO A 33 12.17 9.14 4.55
C PRO A 33 13.05 8.52 5.66
N GLN A 34 12.52 8.44 6.89
CA GLN A 34 13.21 7.78 8.00
C GLN A 34 13.37 6.27 7.76
N HIS A 35 12.42 5.63 7.08
CA HIS A 35 12.56 4.23 6.68
C HIS A 35 13.69 4.05 5.66
N ALA A 36 13.74 4.88 4.61
CA ALA A 36 14.81 4.82 3.62
C ALA A 36 16.20 5.00 4.26
N ALA A 37 16.37 6.04 5.10
CA ALA A 37 17.63 6.27 5.81
C ALA A 37 18.00 5.12 6.77
N CYS A 38 17.00 4.46 7.38
CA CYS A 38 17.22 3.29 8.22
C CYS A 38 17.70 2.09 7.38
N MET A 39 17.07 1.84 6.23
CA MET A 39 17.44 0.76 5.31
C MET A 39 18.86 0.94 4.77
N ASP A 40 19.25 2.17 4.42
CA ASP A 40 20.62 2.49 4.00
C ASP A 40 21.63 2.19 5.12
N LYS A 41 21.32 2.62 6.34
CA LYS A 41 22.16 2.37 7.53
C LYS A 41 22.23 0.89 7.89
N ALA A 42 21.18 0.11 7.61
CA ALA A 42 21.16 -1.32 7.89
C ALA A 42 22.22 -2.08 7.09
N GLY A 43 22.69 -1.56 5.94
CA GLY A 43 23.84 -2.09 5.22
C GLY A 43 23.70 -3.55 4.79
N GLY A 44 22.46 -4.01 4.54
CA GLY A 44 22.17 -5.42 4.20
C GLY A 44 22.12 -6.39 5.38
N VAL A 45 22.32 -5.92 6.61
CA VAL A 45 22.16 -6.75 7.81
C VAL A 45 20.68 -7.05 8.01
N THR A 46 20.30 -8.31 7.79
CA THR A 46 18.90 -8.77 7.79
C THR A 46 18.12 -8.35 9.04
N LEU A 47 18.70 -8.51 10.23
CA LEU A 47 18.04 -8.13 11.48
C LEU A 47 17.73 -6.62 11.52
N ALA A 48 18.72 -5.78 11.18
CA ALA A 48 18.56 -4.33 11.13
C ALA A 48 17.52 -3.90 10.08
N MET A 49 17.49 -4.56 8.92
CA MET A 49 16.46 -4.31 7.90
C MET A 49 15.06 -4.60 8.42
N VAL A 50 14.87 -5.75 9.10
CA VAL A 50 13.58 -6.11 9.71
C VAL A 50 13.18 -5.08 10.78
N GLU A 51 14.10 -4.62 11.62
CA GLU A 51 13.82 -3.56 12.60
C GLU A 51 13.37 -2.25 11.94
N CYS A 52 14.01 -1.83 10.85
CA CYS A 52 13.59 -0.68 10.05
C CYS A 52 12.16 -0.84 9.51
N MET A 53 11.82 -2.05 9.03
CA MET A 53 10.50 -2.34 8.51
C MET A 53 9.43 -2.43 9.61
N VAL A 54 9.74 -2.96 10.78
CA VAL A 54 8.83 -3.00 11.94
C VAL A 54 8.53 -1.58 12.44
N SER A 55 9.57 -0.74 12.54
CA SER A 55 9.40 0.68 12.91
C SER A 55 8.49 1.42 11.93
N GLU A 56 8.70 1.19 10.63
CA GLU A 56 7.86 1.80 9.59
C GLU A 56 6.44 1.22 9.60
N LEU A 57 6.28 -0.09 9.77
CA LEU A 57 4.98 -0.74 9.87
C LEU A 57 4.16 -0.11 11.00
N GLY A 58 4.77 0.15 12.16
CA GLY A 58 4.10 0.85 13.26
C GLY A 58 3.63 2.27 12.92
N ARG A 59 4.33 2.99 12.03
CA ARG A 59 3.86 4.29 11.50
C ARG A 59 2.70 4.12 10.53
N GLN A 60 2.78 3.14 9.64
CA GLN A 60 1.76 2.86 8.64
C GLN A 60 0.46 2.33 9.27
N ASP A 61 0.56 1.48 10.29
CA ASP A 61 -0.59 1.00 11.08
C ASP A 61 -1.30 2.15 11.80
N LYS A 62 -0.56 3.12 12.35
CA LYS A 62 -1.16 4.33 12.93
C LYS A 62 -1.91 5.13 11.85
N ARG A 63 -1.29 5.36 10.69
CA ARG A 63 -1.91 6.06 9.56
C ARG A 63 -3.20 5.37 9.11
N LEU A 64 -3.16 4.05 8.96
CA LEU A 64 -4.30 3.20 8.62
C LEU A 64 -5.44 3.38 9.63
N ASN A 65 -5.15 3.23 10.93
CA ASN A 65 -6.17 3.31 11.97
C ASN A 65 -6.78 4.71 12.08
N THR A 66 -5.98 5.77 11.88
CA THR A 66 -6.49 7.15 11.81
C THR A 66 -7.47 7.32 10.64
N ALA A 67 -7.10 6.88 9.43
CA ALA A 67 -7.95 6.99 8.26
C ALA A 67 -9.23 6.15 8.40
N TYR A 68 -9.09 4.90 8.88
CA TYR A 68 -10.21 4.01 9.19
C TYR A 68 -11.18 4.64 10.21
N GLY A 69 -10.65 5.16 11.32
CA GLY A 69 -11.46 5.80 12.36
C GLY A 69 -12.23 7.01 11.83
N ALA A 70 -11.58 7.86 11.02
CA ALA A 70 -12.22 9.01 10.40
C ALA A 70 -13.39 8.60 9.48
N LEU A 71 -13.17 7.63 8.59
CA LEU A 71 -14.26 7.09 7.74
C LEU A 71 -15.40 6.52 8.57
N MET A 72 -15.09 5.78 9.63
CA MET A 72 -16.08 5.17 10.51
C MET A 72 -16.94 6.21 11.26
N VAL A 73 -16.47 7.45 11.44
CA VAL A 73 -17.28 8.54 11.99
C VAL A 73 -18.28 9.06 10.94
N GLU A 74 -17.84 9.23 9.69
CA GLU A 74 -18.61 9.89 8.63
C GLU A 74 -19.63 9.00 7.91
N LEU A 75 -19.37 7.70 7.82
CA LEU A 75 -20.22 6.77 7.04
C LEU A 75 -21.60 6.52 7.69
N ALA A 76 -22.62 6.32 6.86
CA ALA A 76 -23.93 5.82 7.32
C ALA A 76 -23.82 4.39 7.88
N PRO A 77 -24.73 3.93 8.76
CA PRO A 77 -24.62 2.65 9.47
C PRO A 77 -24.37 1.42 8.57
N GLU A 78 -25.09 1.30 7.45
CA GLU A 78 -24.89 0.18 6.52
C GLU A 78 -23.52 0.23 5.82
N ARG A 79 -23.01 1.42 5.51
CA ARG A 79 -21.67 1.59 4.94
C ARG A 79 -20.56 1.29 5.97
N LYS A 80 -20.79 1.60 7.26
CA LYS A 80 -19.87 1.20 8.35
C LYS A 80 -19.73 -0.32 8.42
N LYS A 81 -20.84 -1.07 8.37
CA LYS A 81 -20.82 -2.54 8.37
C LYS A 81 -20.03 -3.11 7.19
N GLN A 82 -20.22 -2.53 6.00
CA GLN A 82 -19.48 -2.94 4.80
C GLN A 82 -17.97 -2.70 4.94
N LEU A 83 -17.55 -1.51 5.40
CA LEU A 83 -16.14 -1.20 5.61
C LEU A 83 -15.51 -2.07 6.71
N GLN A 84 -16.23 -2.33 7.80
CA GLN A 84 -15.79 -3.25 8.85
C GLN A 84 -15.54 -4.66 8.32
N SER A 85 -16.47 -5.19 7.51
CA SER A 85 -16.32 -6.52 6.91
C SER A 85 -15.12 -6.57 5.97
N ALA A 86 -14.99 -5.57 5.08
CA ALA A 86 -13.85 -5.44 4.18
C ALA A 86 -12.51 -5.36 4.94
N GLN A 87 -12.46 -4.57 6.02
CA GLN A 87 -11.24 -4.43 6.82
C GLN A 87 -10.85 -5.74 7.52
N ARG A 88 -11.81 -6.51 8.05
CA ARG A 88 -11.56 -7.81 8.67
C ARG A 88 -11.07 -8.86 7.66
N LEU A 89 -11.65 -8.86 6.46
CA LEU A 89 -11.20 -9.75 5.38
C LEU A 89 -9.81 -9.35 4.88
N TRP A 90 -9.53 -8.05 4.76
CA TRP A 90 -8.21 -7.56 4.42
C TRP A 90 -7.14 -7.99 5.45
N LEU A 91 -7.44 -7.93 6.75
CA LEU A 91 -6.51 -8.41 7.79
C LEU A 91 -6.18 -9.91 7.62
N GLN A 92 -7.19 -10.74 7.38
CA GLN A 92 -7.01 -12.18 7.14
C GLN A 92 -6.20 -12.43 5.87
N TYR A 93 -6.52 -11.71 4.79
CA TYR A 93 -5.78 -11.82 3.54
C TYR A 93 -4.32 -11.39 3.70
N ARG A 94 -4.05 -10.25 4.35
CA ARG A 94 -2.68 -9.77 4.64
C ARG A 94 -1.90 -10.83 5.39
N GLU A 95 -2.49 -11.42 6.43
CA GLU A 95 -1.82 -12.43 7.24
C GLU A 95 -1.50 -13.69 6.43
N ALA A 96 -2.50 -14.25 5.74
CA ALA A 96 -2.31 -15.45 4.91
C ALA A 96 -1.31 -15.21 3.78
N ASN A 97 -1.43 -14.07 3.09
CA ASN A 97 -0.56 -13.69 1.99
C ASN A 97 0.88 -13.48 2.47
N CYS A 98 1.10 -12.72 3.53
CA CYS A 98 2.45 -12.42 3.99
C CYS A 98 3.13 -13.60 4.70
N SER A 99 2.36 -14.53 5.27
CA SER A 99 2.90 -15.80 5.80
C SER A 99 3.51 -16.67 4.70
N PHE A 100 2.97 -16.64 3.48
CA PHE A 100 3.53 -17.36 2.34
C PHE A 100 4.96 -16.90 1.98
N TYR A 101 5.28 -15.62 2.17
CA TYR A 101 6.63 -15.09 1.90
C TYR A 101 7.67 -15.53 2.94
N PHE A 102 7.24 -16.08 4.07
CA PHE A 102 8.14 -16.70 5.05
C PHE A 102 8.45 -18.15 4.63
N ASP A 103 9.12 -18.28 3.49
CA ASP A 103 9.55 -19.57 2.96
C ASP A 103 10.56 -20.24 3.93
N PRO A 104 10.27 -21.44 4.46
CA PRO A 104 11.19 -22.18 5.33
C PRO A 104 12.55 -22.47 4.69
N ASP A 105 12.59 -22.59 3.35
CA ASP A 105 13.81 -22.85 2.58
C ASP A 105 14.47 -21.55 2.07
N GLY A 106 13.84 -20.39 2.29
CA GLY A 106 14.30 -19.08 1.83
C GLY A 106 15.39 -18.42 2.69
N GLY A 107 15.87 -19.12 3.73
CA GLY A 107 16.91 -18.62 4.64
C GLY A 107 16.52 -17.35 5.39
N SER A 108 17.50 -16.54 5.79
CA SER A 108 17.25 -15.33 6.58
C SER A 108 16.47 -14.25 5.82
N LEU A 109 16.58 -14.21 4.48
CA LEU A 109 15.88 -13.24 3.63
C LEU A 109 14.37 -13.48 3.58
N ALA A 110 13.88 -14.70 3.85
CA ALA A 110 12.44 -14.96 3.97
C ALA A 110 11.78 -14.07 5.05
N ARG A 111 12.50 -13.74 6.14
CA ARG A 111 12.03 -12.78 7.16
C ARG A 111 11.85 -11.38 6.59
N VAL A 112 12.79 -10.93 5.77
CA VAL A 112 12.75 -9.61 5.12
C VAL A 112 11.59 -9.56 4.13
N ALA A 113 11.39 -10.62 3.34
CA ALA A 113 10.30 -10.72 2.38
C ALA A 113 8.92 -10.67 3.07
N ALA A 114 8.71 -11.50 4.09
CA ALA A 114 7.47 -11.52 4.86
C ALA A 114 7.18 -10.18 5.55
N GLN A 115 8.20 -9.57 6.17
CA GLN A 115 8.05 -8.27 6.82
C GLN A 115 7.80 -7.14 5.80
N GLY A 116 8.45 -7.19 4.65
CA GLY A 116 8.23 -6.27 3.54
C GLY A 116 6.80 -6.34 3.01
N CYS A 117 6.24 -7.55 2.87
CA CYS A 117 4.84 -7.75 2.51
C CYS A 117 3.88 -7.08 3.50
N GLN A 118 4.06 -7.34 4.81
CA GLN A 118 3.22 -6.75 5.86
C GLN A 118 3.27 -5.21 5.81
N LEU A 119 4.47 -4.64 5.65
CA LEU A 119 4.68 -3.21 5.54
C LEU A 119 3.99 -2.61 4.31
N GLN A 120 4.24 -3.15 3.12
CA GLN A 120 3.70 -2.62 1.87
C GLN A 120 2.18 -2.69 1.83
N MET A 121 1.59 -3.84 2.17
CA MET A 121 0.13 -3.98 2.20
C MET A 121 -0.53 -3.02 3.19
N THR A 122 0.09 -2.80 4.35
CA THR A 122 -0.41 -1.85 5.34
C THR A 122 -0.32 -0.41 4.84
N ALA A 123 0.79 -0.03 4.22
CA ALA A 123 0.95 1.31 3.63
C ALA A 123 -0.07 1.55 2.50
N GLN A 124 -0.33 0.54 1.67
CA GLN A 124 -1.32 0.57 0.59
C GLN A 124 -2.72 0.76 1.15
N ARG A 125 -3.10 -0.04 2.15
CA ARG A 125 -4.40 0.08 2.79
C ARG A 125 -4.59 1.43 3.49
N ALA A 126 -3.54 1.94 4.14
CA ALA A 126 -3.56 3.27 4.74
C ALA A 126 -3.82 4.37 3.69
N GLN A 127 -3.21 4.26 2.51
CA GLN A 127 -3.42 5.19 1.40
C GLN A 127 -4.84 5.07 0.84
N GLU A 128 -5.30 3.86 0.54
CA GLU A 128 -6.66 3.59 0.05
C GLU A 128 -7.72 4.20 0.98
N LEU A 129 -7.62 3.96 2.30
CA LEU A 129 -8.56 4.52 3.27
C LEU A 129 -8.44 6.05 3.38
N THR A 130 -7.26 6.61 3.13
CA THR A 130 -7.09 8.07 3.10
C THR A 130 -7.76 8.67 1.87
N ASP A 131 -7.61 8.04 0.70
CA ASP A 131 -8.18 8.49 -0.57
C ASP A 131 -9.71 8.39 -0.60
N LEU A 132 -10.29 7.45 0.15
CA LEU A 132 -11.74 7.32 0.31
C LEU A 132 -12.36 8.45 1.13
N ARG A 133 -11.55 9.26 1.83
CA ARG A 133 -12.07 10.39 2.60
C ARG A 133 -12.48 11.50 1.63
N PRO A 134 -13.70 12.02 1.71
CA PRO A 134 -14.07 13.19 0.92
C PRO A 134 -13.13 14.33 1.29
N MET A 135 -12.46 14.91 0.29
CA MET A 135 -11.76 16.19 0.44
C MET A 135 -12.82 17.20 0.85
N ARG A 136 -12.75 17.70 2.09
CA ARG A 136 -13.52 18.88 2.50
C ARG A 136 -12.75 20.12 2.12
#